data_AF-A0A9E3KHW3-F1
#
_entry.id   AF-A0A9E3KHW3-F1
#
_cell.length_a   1.000
_cell.length_b   1.000
_cell.length_c   1.000
_cell.angle_alpha   90.00
_cell.angle_beta   90.00
_cell.angle_gamma   90.00
#
_symmetry.space_group_name_H-M   'P 1'
#
loop_
_entity.id
_entity.type
_entity.pdbx_description
1 polymer ?
#
loop_
_entity_poly.entity_id
_entity_poly.type
_entity_poly.pdbx_seq_one_letter_code
_entity_poly.pdbx_strand_id
1 'polypeptide(L)'
;MESHKKILGILYIISGMLQLFIFGLLATFLASLFPFLANEAGPDGAWALEWLGAFIPILLWGLIILFAVPSIIGGIGMLQQKSWALTLLLIMGCFKLFSFPVGTALGVYTIWVYAECNKK
;
A
#
# COMPACT_ATOMS: atom_id res chain seq x y z
N MET A 1 -9.36 -20.57 14.10
CA MET A 1 -8.13 -19.94 13.55
C MET A 1 -8.10 -19.84 12.04
N GLU A 2 -8.52 -20.86 11.29
CA GLU A 2 -8.53 -20.78 9.81
C GLU A 2 -9.42 -19.66 9.26
N SER A 3 -10.58 -19.42 9.86
CA SER A 3 -11.47 -18.32 9.44
C SER A 3 -10.81 -16.95 9.62
N HIS A 4 -10.13 -16.70 10.75
CA HIS A 4 -9.42 -15.45 11.00
C HIS A 4 -8.26 -15.24 10.03
N LYS A 5 -7.52 -16.29 9.70
CA LYS A 5 -6.48 -16.29 8.66
C LYS A 5 -7.04 -15.90 7.29
N LYS A 6 -8.19 -16.48 6.91
CA LYS A 6 -8.89 -16.15 5.65
C LYS A 6 -9.36 -14.70 5.62
N ILE A 7 -10.02 -14.24 6.69
CA ILE A 7 -10.47 -12.84 6.83
C ILE A 7 -9.29 -11.88 6.74
N LEU A 8 -8.18 -12.17 7.42
CA LEU A 8 -6.96 -11.37 7.37
C LEU A 8 -6.42 -11.27 5.94
N GLY A 9 -6.34 -12.39 5.22
CA GLY A 9 -5.89 -12.41 3.83
C GLY A 9 -6.76 -11.53 2.92
N ILE A 10 -8.09 -11.62 3.05
CA ILE A 10 -9.04 -10.80 2.29
C ILE A 10 -8.86 -9.31 2.62
N LEU A 11 -8.72 -8.95 3.89
CA LEU A 11 -8.52 -7.55 4.32
C LEU A 11 -7.26 -6.94 3.69
N TYR A 12 -6.15 -7.68 3.61
CA TYR A 12 -4.94 -7.21 2.96
C TYR A 12 -5.05 -7.10 1.44
N ILE A 13 -5.78 -8.02 0.79
CA ILE A 13 -6.06 -7.92 -0.64
C ILE A 13 -6.89 -6.67 -0.92
N ILE A 14 -7.99 -6.46 -0.19
CA ILE A 14 -8.84 -5.28 -0.36
C ILE A 14 -8.05 -4.00 -0.08
N SER A 15 -7.29 -3.96 1.02
CA SER A 15 -6.47 -2.80 1.37
C SER A 15 -5.41 -2.50 0.31
N GLY A 16 -4.72 -3.52 -0.20
CA GLY A 16 -3.71 -3.37 -1.24
C GLY A 16 -4.32 -2.93 -2.58
N MET A 17 -5.46 -3.50 -2.97
CA MET A 17 -6.20 -3.09 -4.17
C MET A 17 -6.67 -1.63 -4.08
N LEU A 18 -7.18 -1.22 -2.92
CA LEU A 18 -7.61 0.16 -2.68
C LEU A 18 -6.42 1.13 -2.70
N GLN A 19 -5.28 0.76 -2.12
CA GLN A 19 -4.04 1.55 -2.23
C GLN A 19 -3.55 1.66 -3.67
N LEU A 20 -3.54 0.56 -4.42
CA LEU A 20 -3.16 0.54 -5.83
C LEU A 20 -4.07 1.44 -6.65
N PHE A 21 -5.39 1.35 -6.43
CA PHE A 21 -6.35 2.18 -7.15
C PHE A 21 -6.19 3.66 -6.84
N ILE A 22 -6.15 4.04 -5.55
CA ILE A 22 -6.06 5.45 -5.14
C ILE A 22 -4.72 6.06 -5.55
N PHE A 23 -3.59 5.43 -5.19
CA PHE A 23 -2.27 5.98 -5.51
C PHE A 23 -1.95 5.86 -6.99
N GLY A 24 -2.42 4.80 -7.68
CA GLY A 24 -2.24 4.65 -9.11
C GLY A 24 -3.00 5.73 -9.88
N LEU A 25 -4.27 5.98 -9.53
CA LEU A 25 -5.06 7.05 -10.13
C LEU A 25 -4.47 8.42 -9.83
N LEU A 26 -4.06 8.67 -8.58
CA LEU A 26 -3.44 9.93 -8.21
C LEU A 26 -2.11 10.15 -8.95
N ALA A 27 -1.27 9.12 -9.07
CA ALA A 27 0.01 9.20 -9.77
C ALA A 27 -0.17 9.49 -11.27
N THR A 28 -1.09 8.80 -11.94
CA THR A 28 -1.35 9.04 -13.38
C THR A 28 -2.01 10.39 -13.63
N PHE A 29 -2.92 10.81 -12.74
CA PHE A 29 -3.54 12.13 -12.78
C PHE A 29 -2.50 13.23 -12.63
N LEU A 30 -1.67 13.18 -11.58
CA LEU A 30 -0.61 14.17 -11.33
C LEU A 30 0.43 14.19 -12.44
N ALA A 31 0.84 13.03 -12.96
CA ALA A 31 1.77 12.93 -14.09
C ALA A 31 1.22 13.62 -15.35
N SER A 32 -0.10 13.67 -15.52
CA SER A 32 -0.74 14.39 -16.63
C SER A 32 -0.89 15.89 -16.34
N LEU A 33 -1.11 16.25 -15.06
CA LEU A 33 -1.42 17.62 -14.63
C LEU A 33 -0.19 18.51 -14.52
N PHE A 34 0.92 18.01 -13.98
CA PHE A 34 2.11 18.82 -13.75
C PHE A 34 2.74 19.34 -15.06
N PRO A 35 2.90 18.55 -16.13
CA PRO A 35 3.37 19.06 -17.42
C PRO A 35 2.42 20.12 -18.02
N PHE A 36 1.11 19.93 -17.88
CA PHE A 36 0.12 20.91 -18.35
C PHE A 36 0.29 22.26 -17.63
N LEU A 37 0.45 22.25 -16.31
CA LEU A 37 0.69 23.45 -15.52
C LEU A 37 2.06 24.08 -15.79
N ALA A 38 3.09 23.26 -16.06
CA ALA A 38 4.44 23.75 -16.39
C ALA A 38 4.49 24.47 -17.74
N ASN A 39 3.69 24.03 -18.73
CA ASN A 39 3.59 24.73 -20.02
C ASN A 39 2.90 26.09 -19.91
N GLU A 40 1.95 26.23 -18.98
CA GLU A 40 1.25 27.50 -18.74
C GLU A 40 2.05 28.44 -17.82
N ALA A 41 2.92 27.87 -16.98
CA ALA A 41 3.82 28.62 -16.11
C ALA A 41 4.99 29.19 -16.94
N GLY A 42 5.20 30.50 -16.86
CA GLY A 42 6.32 31.15 -17.51
C GLY A 42 7.71 30.60 -17.06
N PRO A 43 8.79 31.02 -17.75
CA PRO A 43 10.12 30.41 -17.62
C PRO A 43 10.72 30.45 -16.21
N ASP A 44 10.31 31.39 -15.35
CA ASP A 44 10.86 31.54 -13.99
C ASP A 44 10.35 30.49 -12.98
N GLY A 45 9.23 29.80 -13.28
CA GLY A 45 8.60 28.81 -12.39
C GLY A 45 8.49 27.39 -12.93
N ALA A 46 8.69 27.19 -14.25
CA ALA A 46 8.50 25.90 -14.91
C ALA A 46 9.43 24.80 -14.39
N TRP A 47 10.69 25.14 -14.06
CA TRP A 47 11.69 24.18 -13.59
C TRP A 47 11.25 23.44 -12.31
N ALA A 48 10.60 24.14 -11.37
CA ALA A 48 10.14 23.53 -10.12
C ALA A 48 8.96 22.58 -10.36
N LEU A 49 8.04 22.96 -11.26
CA LEU A 49 6.88 22.14 -11.63
C LEU A 49 7.28 20.89 -12.40
N GLU A 50 8.28 20.97 -13.28
CA GLU A 50 8.84 19.81 -13.99
C GLU A 50 9.48 18.81 -13.03
N TRP A 51 10.31 19.30 -12.09
CA TRP A 51 10.93 18.45 -11.07
C TRP A 51 9.90 17.77 -10.18
N LEU A 52 8.90 18.52 -9.67
CA LEU A 52 7.81 17.96 -8.87
C LEU A 52 6.95 16.98 -9.69
N GLY A 53 6.70 17.29 -10.96
CA GLY A 53 5.92 16.49 -11.89
C GLY A 53 6.54 15.15 -12.21
N ALA A 54 7.86 15.05 -12.23
CA ALA A 54 8.55 13.77 -12.35
C ALA A 54 8.64 13.04 -11.00
N PHE A 55 9.01 13.75 -9.93
CA PHE A 55 9.37 13.13 -8.65
C PHE A 55 8.15 12.56 -7.90
N ILE A 56 7.05 13.30 -7.83
CA ILE A 56 5.87 12.90 -7.04
C ILE A 56 5.24 11.61 -7.58
N PRO A 57 4.94 11.46 -8.88
CA PRO A 57 4.37 10.23 -9.41
C PRO A 57 5.29 9.02 -9.23
N ILE A 58 6.61 9.19 -9.41
CA ILE A 58 7.60 8.12 -9.18
C ILE A 58 7.55 7.65 -7.73
N LEU A 59 7.50 8.58 -6.78
CA LEU A 59 7.41 8.25 -5.35
C LEU A 59 6.11 7.48 -5.04
N LEU A 60 4.97 7.91 -5.59
CA LEU A 60 3.68 7.23 -5.42
C LEU A 60 3.70 5.80 -5.98
N TRP A 61 4.27 5.60 -7.17
CA TRP A 61 4.46 4.26 -7.74
C TRP A 61 5.39 3.39 -6.88
N GLY A 62 6.45 3.99 -6.33
CA GLY A 62 7.34 3.33 -5.37
C GLY A 62 6.59 2.83 -4.13
N LEU A 63 5.69 3.63 -3.57
CA LEU A 63 4.85 3.23 -2.42
C LEU A 63 3.90 2.09 -2.76
N ILE A 64 3.35 2.04 -3.97
CA ILE A 64 2.52 0.91 -4.44
C ILE A 64 3.35 -0.38 -4.46
N ILE A 65 4.55 -0.32 -5.04
CA ILE A 65 5.43 -1.48 -5.14
C ILE A 65 5.87 -1.97 -3.76
N LEU A 66 6.12 -1.04 -2.83
CA LEU A 66 6.66 -1.37 -1.51
C LEU A 66 5.58 -1.86 -0.51
N PHE A 67 4.35 -1.35 -0.61
CA PHE A 67 3.29 -1.66 0.35
C PHE A 67 2.09 -2.40 -0.24
N ALA A 68 1.59 -1.97 -1.40
CA ALA A 68 0.39 -2.57 -1.99
C ALA A 68 0.67 -3.96 -2.56
N VAL A 69 1.76 -4.10 -3.33
CA VAL A 69 2.13 -5.38 -3.97
C VAL A 69 2.39 -6.47 -2.92
N PRO A 70 3.22 -6.28 -1.88
CA PRO A 70 3.43 -7.31 -0.87
C PRO A 70 2.18 -7.59 -0.05
N SER A 71 1.34 -6.58 0.22
CA SER A 71 0.05 -6.78 0.90
C SER A 71 -0.85 -7.73 0.12
N ILE A 72 -0.96 -7.54 -1.20
CA ILE A 72 -1.77 -8.40 -2.08
C ILE A 72 -1.16 -9.81 -2.14
N ILE A 73 0.16 -9.92 -2.36
CA ILE A 73 0.86 -11.21 -2.42
C ILE A 73 0.71 -11.98 -1.10
N GLY A 74 0.91 -11.30 0.03
CA GLY A 74 0.73 -11.87 1.36
C GLY A 74 -0.71 -12.33 1.60
N GLY A 75 -1.69 -11.53 1.19
CA GLY A 75 -3.10 -11.88 1.31
C GLY A 75 -3.48 -13.10 0.45
N ILE A 76 -3.01 -13.17 -0.79
CA ILE A 76 -3.20 -14.33 -1.67
C ILE A 76 -2.51 -15.57 -1.09
N GLY A 77 -1.25 -15.42 -0.64
CA GLY A 77 -0.50 -16.49 0.01
C GLY A 77 -1.22 -17.03 1.25
N MET A 78 -1.90 -16.16 1.99
CA MET A 78 -2.69 -16.53 3.17
C MET A 78 -3.90 -17.38 2.79
N LEU A 79 -4.59 -17.03 1.70
CA LEU A 79 -5.72 -17.81 1.18
C LEU A 79 -5.29 -19.16 0.61
N GLN A 80 -4.08 -19.24 0.04
CA GLN A 80 -3.46 -20.48 -0.42
C GLN A 80 -2.80 -21.30 0.71
N GLN A 81 -3.04 -20.94 1.98
CA GLN A 81 -2.48 -21.60 3.16
C GLN A 81 -0.94 -21.72 3.16
N LYS A 82 -0.24 -20.77 2.56
CA LYS A 82 1.23 -20.76 2.57
C LYS A 82 1.77 -20.35 3.95
N SER A 83 2.76 -21.09 4.44
CA SER A 83 3.38 -20.86 5.76
C SER A 83 4.10 -19.50 5.88
N TRP A 84 4.65 -18.98 4.78
CA TRP A 84 5.35 -17.68 4.75
C TRP A 84 4.41 -16.47 4.77
N ALA A 85 3.14 -16.64 4.41
CA ALA A 85 2.21 -15.53 4.19
C ALA A 85 1.94 -14.73 5.46
N LEU A 86 1.77 -15.42 6.59
CA LEU A 86 1.48 -14.78 7.87
C LEU A 86 2.65 -13.88 8.33
N THR A 87 3.90 -14.31 8.14
CA THR A 87 5.08 -13.51 8.47
C THR A 87 5.19 -12.26 7.60
N LEU A 88 4.90 -12.38 6.30
CA LEU A 88 4.90 -11.23 5.40
C LEU A 88 3.80 -10.23 5.78
N LEU A 89 2.59 -10.73 6.08
CA LEU A 89 1.49 -9.89 6.55
C LEU A 89 1.82 -9.21 7.88
N LEU A 90 2.52 -9.88 8.80
CA LEU A 90 2.97 -9.27 10.06
C LEU A 90 3.86 -8.05 9.81
N ILE A 91 4.85 -8.19 8.92
CA ILE A 91 5.73 -7.08 8.53
C ILE A 91 4.91 -5.92 7.95
N MET A 92 4.01 -6.22 7.01
CA MET A 92 3.12 -5.22 6.42
C MET A 92 2.18 -4.58 7.47
N GLY A 93 1.74 -5.36 8.46
CA GLY A 93 0.90 -4.91 9.55
C GLY A 93 1.60 -3.90 10.45
N CYS A 94 2.87 -4.13 10.77
CA CYS A 94 3.69 -3.16 11.50
C CYS A 94 3.78 -1.82 10.75
N PHE A 95 3.98 -1.85 9.43
CA PHE A 95 3.98 -0.62 8.63
C PHE A 95 2.61 0.04 8.57
N LYS A 96 1.52 -0.75 8.50
CA LYS A 96 0.15 -0.22 8.48
C LYS A 96 -0.25 0.42 9.82
N LEU A 97 0.43 0.13 10.93
CA LEU A 97 0.16 0.80 12.22
C LEU A 97 0.33 2.32 12.15
N PHE A 98 1.24 2.82 11.31
CA PHE A 98 1.45 4.26 11.09
C PHE A 98 0.31 4.93 10.31
N SER A 99 -0.59 4.15 9.70
CA SER A 99 -1.73 4.64 8.94
C SER A 99 -3.00 4.59 9.80
N PHE A 100 -3.26 5.66 10.56
CA PHE A 100 -4.44 5.78 11.41
C PHE A 100 -5.65 6.30 10.61
N PRO A 101 -6.88 5.79 10.84
CA PRO A 101 -7.27 4.73 11.79
C PRO A 101 -7.30 3.32 11.20
N VAL A 102 -7.54 3.19 9.88
CA VAL A 102 -7.82 1.90 9.24
C VAL A 102 -6.61 0.97 9.23
N GLY A 103 -5.43 1.50 8.91
CA GLY A 103 -4.19 0.73 8.93
C GLY A 103 -3.82 0.26 10.32
N THR A 104 -4.06 1.08 11.35
CA THR A 104 -3.83 0.69 12.75
C THR A 104 -4.72 -0.48 13.16
N ALA A 105 -6.02 -0.43 12.86
CA ALA A 105 -6.92 -1.54 13.15
C ALA A 105 -6.47 -2.84 12.46
N LEU A 106 -6.07 -2.74 11.20
CA LEU A 106 -5.61 -3.88 10.40
C LEU A 106 -4.27 -4.43 10.92
N GLY A 107 -3.33 -3.56 11.31
CA GLY A 107 -2.06 -3.93 11.92
C GLY A 107 -2.23 -4.63 13.26
N VAL A 108 -3.05 -4.10 14.16
CA VAL A 108 -3.35 -4.73 15.46
C VAL A 108 -4.00 -6.10 15.26
N TYR A 109 -4.98 -6.20 14.35
CA TYR A 109 -5.61 -7.48 14.04
C TYR A 109 -4.61 -8.51 13.49
N THR A 110 -3.66 -8.07 12.66
CA THR A 110 -2.58 -8.91 12.14
C THR A 110 -1.70 -9.47 13.26
N ILE A 111 -1.28 -8.61 14.19
CA ILE A 111 -0.44 -8.99 15.33
C ILE A 111 -1.19 -9.98 16.22
N TRP A 112 -2.48 -9.75 16.48
CA TRP A 112 -3.31 -10.66 17.25
C TRP A 112 -3.43 -12.05 16.59
N VAL A 113 -3.74 -12.11 15.29
CA VAL A 113 -3.82 -13.39 14.55
C VAL A 113 -2.48 -14.11 14.58
N TYR A 114 -1.37 -13.39 14.45
CA TYR A 114 -0.03 -13.96 14.53
C TYR A 114 0.26 -14.55 15.91
N ALA A 115 -0.01 -13.79 16.98
CA ALA A 115 0.22 -14.24 18.35
C ALA A 115 -0.61 -15.49 18.68
N GLU A 116 -1.90 -15.50 18.33
CA GLU A 116 -2.79 -16.62 18.64
C GLU A 116 -2.45 -17.88 17.83
N CYS A 117 -1.89 -17.74 16.62
CA CYS A 117 -1.40 -18.89 15.84
C CYS A 117 -0.12 -19.52 16.39
N ASN A 118 0.67 -18.77 17.16
CA ASN A 118 1.95 -19.23 17.73
C ASN A 118 1.85 -19.58 19.22
N LYS A 119 0.65 -19.45 19.80
CA LYS A 119 0.37 -19.85 21.17
C LYS A 119 0.42 -21.38 21.23
N LYS A 120 1.38 -21.90 22.00
CA LYS A 120 1.51 -23.33 22.29
C LYS A 120 0.51 -23.77 23.35
#